data_AF-A0A6A3P090-F1
#
_entry.id   AF-A0A6A3P090-F1
#
_cell.length_a   1.000
_cell.length_b   1.000
_cell.length_c   1.000
_cell.angle_alpha   90.00
_cell.angle_beta   90.00
_cell.angle_gamma   90.00
#
_symmetry.space_group_name_H-M   'P 1'
#
loop_
_entity.id
_entity.type
_entity.pdbx_description
1 polymer ?
#
loop_
_entity_poly.entity_id
_entity_poly.type
_entity_poly.pdbx_seq_one_letter_code
_entity_poly.pdbx_strand_id
1 'polypeptide(L)'
;MVANANGGDGDGIPTLLAPNTPYCTDLERIYGGEQTSFSAPQHEGQSLLLSDASVENWPTLERTVSCEQWPATYFPIESENEHSRIKSD
;
A
#
# COMPACT_ATOMS: atom_id res chain seq x y z
N MET A 1 8.73 -6.50 9.51
CA MET A 1 8.65 -5.15 10.11
C MET A 1 7.83 -4.31 9.13
N VAL A 2 6.57 -4.01 9.45
CA VAL A 2 5.74 -3.15 8.61
C VAL A 2 6.18 -1.70 8.86
N ALA A 3 6.62 -1.01 7.82
CA ALA A 3 6.99 0.39 7.91
C ALA A 3 5.72 1.24 7.83
N ASN A 4 5.36 1.88 8.93
CA ASN A 4 4.29 2.88 8.96
C ASN A 4 4.80 4.14 8.26
N ALA A 5 4.36 4.39 7.03
CA ALA A 5 4.61 5.65 6.35
C ALA A 5 3.68 6.73 6.92
N ASN A 6 4.24 7.61 7.75
CA ASN A 6 3.61 8.89 8.10
C ASN A 6 4.00 9.91 7.03
N GLY A 7 3.04 10.37 6.23
CA GLY A 7 3.23 11.41 5.23
C GLY A 7 1.89 12.07 4.94
N GLY A 8 1.45 12.93 5.85
CA GLY A 8 0.24 13.73 5.70
C GLY A 8 0.60 15.14 5.25
N ASP A 9 0.21 15.49 4.03
CA ASP A 9 -0.09 16.85 3.61
C ASP A 9 -1.22 16.78 2.56
N GLY A 10 -2.46 17.07 2.98
CA GLY A 10 -3.43 17.76 2.11
C GLY A 10 -4.77 17.10 1.77
N ASP A 11 -4.89 15.79 1.58
CA ASP A 11 -6.16 15.13 1.23
C ASP A 11 -6.15 13.68 1.76
N GLY A 12 -7.07 13.36 2.68
CA GLY A 12 -6.87 12.26 3.61
C GLY A 12 -6.82 10.85 3.00
N ILE A 13 -5.69 10.18 3.13
CA ILE A 13 -5.64 8.71 3.13
C ILE A 13 -4.53 8.21 4.07
N PRO A 14 -4.83 7.35 5.07
CA PRO A 14 -3.90 6.30 5.44
C PRO A 14 -4.04 5.18 4.40
N THR A 15 -3.28 5.26 3.30
CA THR A 15 -3.33 4.22 2.26
C THR A 15 -2.50 3.04 2.77
N LEU A 16 -3.16 1.92 3.07
CA LEU A 16 -2.48 0.66 3.28
C LEU A 16 -1.84 0.24 1.96
N LEU A 17 -0.52 0.30 1.90
CA LEU A 17 0.26 -0.13 0.75
C LEU A 17 0.51 -1.64 0.88
N ALA A 18 -0.11 -2.44 0.03
CA ALA A 18 -0.01 -3.91 0.07
C ALA A 18 0.39 -4.56 -1.28
N PRO A 19 1.31 -3.98 -2.08
CA PRO A 19 1.68 -4.52 -3.38
C PRO A 19 2.27 -5.92 -3.26
N ASN A 20 1.96 -6.76 -4.26
CA ASN A 20 2.44 -8.15 -4.36
C ASN A 20 2.09 -9.04 -3.16
N THR A 21 1.06 -8.67 -2.37
CA THR A 21 0.55 -9.52 -1.28
C THR A 21 -0.64 -10.37 -1.76
N PRO A 22 -0.89 -11.55 -1.15
CA PRO A 22 -2.07 -12.35 -1.45
C PRO A 22 -3.38 -11.58 -1.27
N TYR A 23 -3.39 -10.59 -0.38
CA TYR A 23 -4.54 -9.71 -0.15
C TYR A 23 -4.92 -8.91 -1.40
N CYS A 24 -3.95 -8.35 -2.10
CA CYS A 24 -4.19 -7.62 -3.35
C CYS A 24 -4.64 -8.53 -4.49
N THR A 25 -4.08 -9.75 -4.58
CA THR A 25 -4.59 -10.76 -5.51
C THR A 25 -6.04 -11.13 -5.22
N ASP A 26 -6.41 -11.28 -3.95
CA ASP A 26 -7.79 -11.54 -3.55
C ASP A 26 -8.71 -10.35 -3.90
N LEU A 27 -8.28 -9.11 -3.66
CA LEU A 27 -9.05 -7.90 -4.02
C LEU A 27 -9.37 -7.85 -5.52
N GLU A 28 -8.38 -8.09 -6.38
CA GLU A 28 -8.57 -8.12 -7.84
C GLU A 28 -9.61 -9.17 -8.25
N ARG A 29 -9.55 -10.37 -7.66
CA ARG A 29 -10.50 -11.45 -7.92
C ARG A 29 -11.90 -11.15 -7.39
N ILE A 30 -11.99 -10.51 -6.22
CA ILE A 30 -13.25 -10.11 -5.61
C ILE A 30 -13.94 -9.05 -6.48
N TYR A 31 -13.22 -8.03 -6.92
CA TYR A 31 -13.76 -7.02 -7.84
C TYR A 31 -14.09 -7.59 -9.22
N GLY A 32 -13.31 -8.57 -9.67
CA GLY A 32 -13.60 -9.34 -10.90
C GLY A 32 -14.78 -10.32 -10.78
N GLY A 33 -15.32 -10.54 -9.57
CA GLY A 33 -16.40 -11.50 -9.32
C GLY A 33 -15.96 -12.97 -9.37
N GLU A 34 -14.67 -13.24 -9.43
CA GLU A 34 -14.10 -14.60 -9.41
C GLU A 34 -14.12 -15.22 -8.01
N GLN A 35 -14.21 -14.38 -6.97
CA GLN A 35 -14.13 -14.76 -5.56
C GLN A 35 -15.09 -13.90 -4.73
N THR A 36 -15.73 -14.48 -3.71
CA THR A 36 -16.71 -13.76 -2.87
C THR A 36 -16.21 -13.45 -1.46
N SER A 37 -14.99 -13.86 -1.12
CA SER A 37 -14.41 -13.74 0.23
C SER A 37 -12.89 -13.80 0.17
N PHE A 38 -12.18 -13.14 1.07
CA PHE A 38 -10.72 -13.24 1.16
C PHE A 38 -10.26 -14.69 1.46
N SER A 39 -9.10 -15.08 0.92
CA SER A 39 -8.54 -16.42 1.09
C SER A 39 -7.85 -16.60 2.44
N ALA A 40 -7.39 -15.49 3.04
CA ALA A 40 -6.75 -15.51 4.35
C ALA A 40 -7.78 -15.78 5.47
N PRO A 41 -7.46 -16.65 6.43
CA PRO A 41 -8.31 -16.85 7.59
C PRO A 41 -8.40 -15.57 8.44
N GLN A 42 -9.59 -15.33 9.00
CA GLN A 42 -9.75 -14.25 9.97
C GLN A 42 -9.06 -14.60 11.28
N HIS A 43 -8.31 -13.64 11.82
CA HIS A 43 -7.65 -13.75 13.12
C HIS A 43 -8.24 -12.74 14.11
N GLU A 44 -8.16 -13.04 15.41
CA GLU A 44 -8.55 -12.06 16.43
C GLU A 44 -7.72 -10.78 16.29
N GLY A 45 -8.40 -9.62 16.27
CA GLY A 45 -7.78 -8.31 16.08
C GLY A 45 -7.58 -7.88 14.63
N GLN A 46 -8.00 -8.67 13.63
CA GLN A 46 -8.06 -8.17 12.25
C GLN A 46 -9.14 -7.11 12.06
N SER A 47 -8.90 -6.23 11.09
CA SER A 47 -9.86 -5.21 10.69
C SER A 47 -11.05 -5.85 9.98
N LEU A 48 -12.24 -5.74 10.58
CA LEU A 48 -13.49 -6.17 9.97
C LEU A 48 -13.71 -5.51 8.60
N LEU A 49 -13.31 -4.24 8.48
CA LEU A 49 -13.42 -3.47 7.24
C LEU A 49 -12.53 -4.06 6.13
N LEU A 50 -11.30 -4.44 6.45
CA LEU A 50 -10.38 -4.99 5.46
C LEU A 50 -10.68 -6.45 5.12
N SER A 51 -11.47 -7.13 5.96
CA SER A 51 -11.88 -8.53 5.77
C SER A 51 -13.29 -8.69 5.18
N ASP A 52 -14.00 -7.59 4.91
CA ASP A 52 -15.35 -7.61 4.33
C ASP A 52 -15.30 -7.43 2.80
N ALA A 53 -15.62 -8.50 2.08
CA ALA A 53 -15.62 -8.55 0.61
C ALA A 53 -16.95 -8.08 -0.01
N SER A 54 -17.92 -7.64 0.80
CA SER A 54 -19.24 -7.20 0.34
C SER A 54 -19.13 -6.02 -0.62
N VAL A 55 -19.99 -6.00 -1.65
CA VAL A 55 -20.02 -4.95 -2.69
C VAL A 55 -20.17 -3.55 -2.10
N GLU A 56 -20.92 -3.43 -0.99
CA GLU A 56 -21.12 -2.17 -0.27
C GLU A 56 -19.82 -1.59 0.31
N ASN A 57 -18.82 -2.44 0.57
CA ASN A 57 -17.54 -2.05 1.16
C ASN A 57 -16.46 -1.71 0.11
N TRP A 58 -16.66 -2.05 -1.16
CA TRP A 58 -15.66 -1.84 -2.22
C TRP A 58 -15.15 -0.40 -2.32
N PRO A 59 -15.99 0.65 -2.28
CA PRO A 59 -15.50 2.03 -2.35
C PRO A 59 -14.57 2.41 -1.17
N THR A 60 -14.75 1.75 -0.02
CA THR A 60 -13.90 1.96 1.15
C THR A 60 -12.57 1.24 0.97
N LEU A 61 -12.58 0.00 0.48
CA LEU A 61 -11.37 -0.76 0.19
C LEU A 61 -10.51 -0.07 -0.86
N GLU A 62 -11.10 0.43 -1.94
CA GLU A 62 -10.40 1.18 -3.01
C GLU A 62 -9.75 2.47 -2.50
N ARG A 63 -10.40 3.17 -1.55
CA ARG A 63 -9.82 4.37 -0.95
C ARG A 63 -8.72 4.03 0.05
N THR A 64 -8.85 2.92 0.76
CA THR A 64 -8.01 2.59 1.91
C THR A 64 -6.78 1.78 1.52
N VAL A 65 -6.84 1.01 0.44
CA VAL A 65 -5.79 0.06 0.05
C VAL A 65 -5.25 0.43 -1.32
N SER A 66 -3.93 0.54 -1.42
CA SER A 66 -3.25 0.59 -2.71
C SER A 66 -2.45 -0.69 -2.93
N CYS A 67 -2.75 -1.35 -4.05
CA CYS A 67 -2.03 -2.51 -4.54
C CYS A 67 -0.91 -2.15 -5.52
N GLU A 68 -0.75 -0.86 -5.82
CA GLU A 68 0.29 -0.36 -6.70
C GLU A 68 1.63 -0.28 -5.96
N GLN A 69 2.73 -0.48 -6.70
CA GLN A 69 4.05 -0.21 -6.15
C GLN A 69 4.25 1.29 -6.08
N TRP A 70 4.70 1.81 -4.94
CA TRP A 70 5.12 3.20 -4.87
C TRP A 70 6.25 3.43 -5.88
N PRO A 71 6.23 4.57 -6.60
CA PRO A 71 7.35 4.95 -7.44
C PRO A 71 8.59 4.98 -6.56
N ALA A 72 9.64 4.29 -7.00
CA ALA A 72 10.89 4.28 -6.26
C ALA A 72 11.40 5.72 -6.13
N THR A 73 11.49 6.20 -4.89
CA THR A 73 12.16 7.47 -4.60
C THR A 73 13.65 7.26 -4.79
N TYR A 74 14.14 7.53 -5.99
CA TYR A 74 15.57 7.53 -6.27
C TYR A 74 16.17 8.81 -5.70
N PHE A 75 16.91 8.69 -4.59
CA PHE A 75 17.77 9.76 -4.14
C PHE A 75 18.88 9.96 -5.18
N PRO A 76 19.06 11.17 -5.74
CA PRO A 76 19.94 11.37 -6.87
C PRO A 76 21.39 11.51 -6.38
N ILE A 77 22.00 10.36 -6.09
CA ILE A 77 23.37 10.24 -5.56
C ILE A 77 24.39 10.93 -6.48
N GLU A 78 24.20 10.85 -7.80
CA GLU A 78 25.12 11.45 -8.77
C GLU A 78 25.20 12.98 -8.65
N SER A 79 24.05 13.65 -8.48
CA SER A 79 23.99 15.10 -8.27
C SER A 79 24.54 15.53 -6.91
N GLU A 80 24.34 14.73 -5.86
CA GLU A 80 24.89 15.01 -4.54
C GLU A 80 26.42 14.88 -4.51
N ASN A 81 26.97 13.93 -5.26
CA ASN A 81 28.42 13.74 -5.38
C ASN A 81 29.11 14.92 -6.08
N GLU A 82 28.41 15.59 -7.01
CA GLU A 82 28.91 16.81 -7.66
C GLU A 82 28.97 18.02 -6.70
N HIS A 83 27.97 18.14 -5.82
CA HIS A 83 27.85 19.25 -4.86
C HIS A 83 28.66 19.02 -3.58
N SER A 84 28.88 17.77 -3.19
CA SER A 84 29.54 17.40 -1.93
C SER A 84 31.06 17.23 -2.06
N ARG A 85 31.69 17.76 -3.12
CA ARG A 85 33.16 17.65 -3.35
C ARG A 85 33.92 18.00 -2.06
N ILE A 86 34.29 16.97 -1.30
CA ILE A 86 35.25 17.05 -0.22
C ILE A 86 36.58 17.36 -0.94
N LYS A 87 37.05 18.61 -0.82
CA LYS A 87 38.41 18.93 -1.25
C LYS A 87 39.34 18.07 -0.41
N SER A 88 39.97 17.09 -1.04
CA SER A 88 41.12 16.44 -0.45
C SER A 88 42.25 17.47 -0.44
N ASP A 89 42.65 17.89 0.75
CA ASP A 89 43.86 18.67 0.99
C ASP A 89 45.11 17.83 0.65
#